data_AF-A0A949EQD8-F1
#
_entry.id   AF-A0A949EQD8-F1
#
_cell.length_a   1.000
_cell.length_b   1.000
_cell.length_c   1.000
_cell.angle_alpha   90.00
_cell.angle_beta   90.00
_cell.angle_gamma   90.00
#
_symmetry.space_group_name_H-M   'P 1'
#
loop_
_entity.id
_entity.type
_entity.pdbx_description
1 polymer ?
#
loop_
_entity_poly.entity_id
_entity_poly.type
_entity_poly.pdbx_seq_one_letter_code
_entity_poly.pdbx_strand_id
1 'polypeptide(L)' 'MPTHNLVNLAKATKIPFKDEDLDFFSEVNAFNLKTRYDDYRRKMYKKATKGYTTLYLDKIKAMQKWILEQI' A
#
# COMPACT_ATOMS: atom_id res chain seq x y z
N MET A 1 -3.38 -17.54 8.32
CA MET A 1 -4.44 -16.54 8.06
C MET A 1 -3.95 -15.60 6.97
N PRO A 2 -4.70 -15.37 5.88
CA PRO A 2 -4.28 -14.44 4.84
C PRO A 2 -4.23 -13.02 5.42
N THR A 3 -3.04 -12.43 5.47
CA THR A 3 -2.84 -11.06 5.94
C THR A 3 -2.80 -10.13 4.74
N HIS A 4 -3.58 -9.04 4.76
CA HIS A 4 -3.49 -7.99 3.73
C HIS A 4 -2.37 -6.97 4.03
N ASN A 5 -1.45 -7.30 4.96
CA ASN A 5 -0.35 -6.41 5.31
C ASN A 5 0.80 -6.62 4.31
N LEU A 6 0.95 -5.66 3.40
CA LEU A 6 1.97 -5.68 2.35
C LEU A 6 3.40 -5.72 2.89
N VAL A 7 3.69 -5.11 4.04
CA VAL A 7 5.02 -5.15 4.68
C VAL A 7 5.37 -6.57 5.12
N ASN A 8 4.41 -7.27 5.72
CA ASN A 8 4.62 -8.66 6.15
C ASN A 8 4.79 -9.59 4.95
N LEU A 9 4.02 -9.36 3.88
CA LEU A 9 4.15 -10.12 2.63
C LEU A 9 5.52 -9.89 2.00
N ALA A 10 5.98 -8.64 1.89
CA ALA A 10 7.28 -8.27 1.34
C ALA A 10 8.43 -8.99 2.09
N LYS A 11 8.41 -8.95 3.43
CA LYS A 11 9.41 -9.62 4.29
C LYS A 11 9.39 -11.15 4.19
N ALA A 12 8.27 -11.74 3.78
CA ALA A 12 8.16 -13.19 3.58
C ALA A 12 8.69 -13.65 2.22
N THR A 13 9.00 -12.74 1.31
CA THR A 13 9.60 -13.04 0.01
C THR A 13 11.12 -13.00 0.06
N LYS A 14 11.78 -13.47 -1.02
CA LYS A 14 13.22 -13.31 -1.23
C LYS A 14 13.57 -12.05 -2.04
N ILE A 15 12.59 -11.19 -2.34
CA ILE A 15 12.80 -9.98 -3.13
C ILE A 15 13.45 -8.91 -2.24
N PRO A 16 14.54 -8.26 -2.68
CA PRO A 16 15.25 -7.26 -1.89
C PRO A 16 14.52 -5.90 -1.95
N PHE A 17 13.45 -5.75 -1.17
CA PHE A 17 12.79 -4.47 -0.98
C PHE A 17 13.65 -3.52 -0.15
N LYS A 18 13.67 -2.23 -0.52
CA LYS A 18 14.31 -1.17 0.27
C LYS A 18 13.37 -0.71 1.39
N ASP A 19 13.92 -0.02 2.39
CA ASP A 19 13.12 0.55 3.49
C ASP A 19 12.05 1.52 2.96
N GLU A 20 12.37 2.30 1.93
CA GLU A 20 11.42 3.19 1.25
C GLU A 20 10.22 2.43 0.63
N ASP A 21 10.44 1.21 0.12
CA ASP A 21 9.37 0.38 -0.43
C ASP A 21 8.47 -0.15 0.69
N LEU A 22 9.06 -0.50 1.84
CA LEU A 22 8.33 -0.95 3.02
C LEU A 22 7.49 0.18 3.63
N ASP A 23 8.02 1.40 3.67
CA ASP A 23 7.27 2.60 4.09
C ASP A 23 6.10 2.85 3.14
N PHE A 24 6.33 2.76 1.83
CA PHE A 24 5.28 2.86 0.83
C PHE A 24 4.20 1.78 1.02
N PHE A 25 4.58 0.52 1.26
CA PHE A 25 3.64 -0.56 1.55
C PHE A 25 2.82 -0.33 2.82
N SER A 26 3.42 0.30 3.84
CA SER A 26 2.71 0.72 5.04
C SER A 26 1.65 1.78 4.73
N GLU A 27 1.96 2.75 3.87
CA GLU A 27 1.00 3.74 3.41
C GLU A 27 -0.12 3.12 2.57
N VAL A 28 0.21 2.19 1.67
CA VAL A 28 -0.77 1.49 0.83
C VAL A 28 -1.70 0.61 1.69
N ASN A 29 -1.17 -0.01 2.75
CA ASN A 29 -1.99 -0.73 3.74
C ASN A 29 -3.05 0.17 4.38
N ALA A 30 -2.80 1.48 4.52
CA ALA A 30 -3.78 2.42 5.04
C ALA A 30 -4.97 2.67 4.09
N PHE A 31 -4.89 2.26 2.82
CA PHE A 31 -6.07 2.21 1.93
C PHE A 31 -6.91 0.95 2.17
N ASN A 32 -6.30 -0.13 2.70
CA ASN A 32 -6.99 -1.38 3.06
C ASN A 32 -7.77 -1.27 4.39
N LEU A 33 -8.27 -0.08 4.74
CA LEU A 33 -9.01 0.18 5.97
C LEU A 33 -10.27 -0.68 6.05
N LYS A 34 -10.16 -1.85 6.68
CA LYS A 34 -11.28 -2.56 7.31
C LYS A 34 -11.61 -1.89 8.63
N THR A 35 -12.02 -0.62 8.60
CA THR A 35 -12.29 0.09 9.85
C THR A 35 -13.65 -0.30 10.40
N ARG A 36 -13.66 -0.89 11.60
CA ARG A 36 -14.85 -0.89 12.46
C ARG A 36 -15.16 0.50 13.05
N TYR A 37 -14.27 1.49 12.83
CA TYR A 37 -14.35 2.84 13.40
C TYR A 37 -14.38 3.92 12.30
N ASP A 38 -15.49 4.65 12.25
CA ASP A 38 -15.84 5.62 11.21
C ASP A 38 -14.89 6.83 11.10
N ASP A 39 -14.16 7.16 12.15
CA ASP A 39 -13.25 8.32 12.16
C ASP A 39 -12.07 8.15 11.20
N TYR A 40 -11.53 6.94 11.09
CA TYR A 40 -10.45 6.64 10.15
C TYR A 40 -10.95 6.68 8.71
N ARG A 41 -12.17 6.18 8.46
CA ARG A 41 -12.84 6.29 7.16
C ARG A 41 -13.03 7.75 6.76
N ARG A 42 -13.46 8.61 7.70
CA ARG A 42 -13.66 10.05 7.46
C ARG A 42 -12.35 10.79 7.19
N LYS A 43 -11.27 10.45 7.90
CA LYS A 43 -9.93 11.01 7.64
C LYS A 43 -9.43 10.64 6.25
N MET A 44 -9.54 9.37 5.86
CA MET A 44 -9.15 8.95 4.50
C MET A 44 -10.05 9.56 3.43
N TYR A 45 -11.36 9.66 3.65
CA TYR A 45 -12.25 10.33 2.72
C TYR A 45 -11.83 11.78 2.43
N LYS A 46 -11.42 12.53 3.46
CA LYS A 46 -10.89 13.90 3.29
C LYS A 46 -9.54 13.94 2.57
N LYS A 47 -8.71 12.90 2.73
CA LYS A 47 -7.36 12.82 2.14
C LYS A 47 -7.37 12.31 0.69
N ALA A 48 -8.31 11.44 0.35
CA ALA A 48 -8.45 10.77 -0.94
C ALA A 48 -9.03 11.70 -2.04
N THR A 49 -8.40 12.85 -2.23
CA THR A 49 -8.68 13.73 -3.37
C THR A 49 -8.30 13.03 -4.68
N LYS A 50 -8.80 13.52 -5.82
CA LYS A 50 -8.46 12.97 -7.14
C LYS A 50 -6.94 12.95 -7.36
N GLY A 51 -6.26 14.07 -7.10
CA GLY A 51 -4.81 14.17 -7.27
C GLY A 51 -4.04 13.22 -6.35
N TYR A 52 -4.44 13.13 -5.08
CA TYR A 52 -3.84 12.20 -4.13
C TYR A 52 -4.02 10.74 -4.58
N THR A 53 -5.25 10.36 -4.93
CA THR A 53 -5.57 8.99 -5.33
C THR A 53 -4.86 8.60 -6.63
N THR A 54 -4.82 9.50 -7.62
CA THR A 54 -4.09 9.26 -8.88
C THR A 54 -2.59 9.05 -8.63
N LEU A 55 -1.96 9.90 -7.81
CA LEU A 55 -0.55 9.75 -7.46
C LEU A 55 -0.24 8.38 -6.85
N TYR A 56 -1.03 7.93 -5.87
CA TYR A 56 -0.83 6.63 -5.26
C TYR A 56 -1.13 5.49 -6.23
N LEU A 57 -2.17 5.61 -7.05
CA LEU A 57 -2.51 4.59 -8.05
C LEU A 57 -1.37 4.38 -9.05
N ASP A 58 -0.75 5.46 -9.52
CA ASP A 58 0.36 5.38 -10.47
C ASP A 58 1.60 4.77 -9.83
N LYS A 59 1.91 5.13 -8.57
CA LYS A 59 2.98 4.49 -7.79
C LYS A 59 2.73 3.00 -7.58
N ILE A 60 1.49 2.61 -7.24
CA ILE A 60 1.11 1.19 -7.07
C ILE A 60 1.31 0.42 -8.36
N LYS A 61 0.89 0.97 -9.52
CA LYS A 61 1.10 0.32 -10.82
C LYS A 61 2.58 0.17 -11.17
N ALA A 62 3.38 1.20 -10.92
CA ALA A 62 4.82 1.14 -11.15
C ALA A 62 5.48 0.05 -10.28
N MET A 63 5.11 -0.01 -8.99
CA MET A 63 5.59 -1.02 -8.06
C MET A 63 5.14 -2.44 -8.46
N GLN A 64 3.90 -2.61 -8.89
CA GLN A 64 3.40 -3.89 -9.39
C GLN A 64 4.21 -4.38 -10.59
N LYS A 65 4.48 -3.50 -11.55
CA LYS A 65 5.31 -3.83 -12.71
C LYS A 65 6.72 -4.24 -12.28
N TRP A 66 7.34 -3.47 -11.39
CA TRP A 66 8.68 -3.78 -10.89
C TRP A 66 8.74 -5.14 -10.18
N ILE A 67 7.76 -5.46 -9.31
CA ILE A 67 7.70 -6.76 -8.63
C ILE A 67 7.61 -7.91 -9.63
N LEU A 68 6.84 -7.76 -10.71
CA LEU A 68 6.72 -8.78 -11.76
C LEU A 68 8.03 -9.02 -12.50
N GLU A 69 8.92 -8.02 -12.58
CA GLU A 69 10.26 -8.16 -13.15
C GLU A 69 11.24 -8.93 -12.23
N GLN A 70 10.86 -9.15 -10.96
CA GLN A 70 11.68 -9.88 -9.96
C GLN A 70 11.27 -11.36 -9.80
N ILE A 71 10.29 -11.84 -10.56
CA ILE A 71 9.78 -13.22 -10.54
C ILE A 71 10.28 -13.96 -11.78
#